data_AF-A0AAD8NDF0-F1
#
_entry.id   AF-A0AAD8NDF0-F1
#
_cell.length_a   1.000
_cell.length_b   1.000
_cell.length_c   1.000
_cell.angle_alpha   90.00
_cell.angle_beta   90.00
_cell.angle_gamma   90.00
#
_symmetry.space_group_name_H-M   'P 1'
#
loop_
_entity.id
_entity.type
_entity.pdbx_description
1 polymer ?
#
loop_
_entity_poly.entity_id
_entity_poly.type
_entity_poly.pdbx_seq_one_letter_code
_entity_poly.pdbx_strand_id
1 'polypeptide(L)'
;MGRLIYLCSYLFIFLAVASVVRSDDECVYTVYIRTGSVIKGGTDSKMTLTLYAADGYGIRINNLETWGGLMGPDYDYFERGHGWYCNYIEVTTTGAHIPCAQQLFTVEQWIALDRSPYELTAIRDYCSASNGGDVGRKMLKGGGNGSYVRDAAM
;
A
#
# COMPACT_ATOMS: atom_id res chain seq x y z
N MET A 1 47.55 -35.86 -2.86
CA MET A 1 46.51 -35.51 -1.86
C MET A 1 46.18 -34.01 -1.83
N GLY A 2 47.16 -33.09 -1.89
CA GLY A 2 46.91 -31.63 -1.87
C GLY A 2 45.94 -31.08 -2.93
N ARG A 3 46.11 -31.45 -4.21
CA ARG A 3 45.26 -30.97 -5.33
C ARG A 3 43.76 -31.28 -5.16
N LEU A 4 43.42 -32.42 -4.55
CA LEU A 4 42.02 -32.81 -4.29
C LEU A 4 41.40 -31.96 -3.18
N ILE A 5 42.21 -31.56 -2.19
CA ILE A 5 41.79 -30.72 -1.05
C ILE A 5 41.48 -29.29 -1.54
N TYR A 6 42.29 -28.75 -2.45
CA TYR A 6 42.01 -27.44 -3.07
C TYR A 6 40.72 -27.45 -3.89
N LEU A 7 40.47 -28.50 -4.69
CA LEU A 7 39.24 -28.65 -5.45
C LEU A 7 38.01 -28.73 -4.55
N CYS A 8 38.07 -29.51 -3.47
CA CYS A 8 36.98 -29.60 -2.48
C CYS A 8 36.74 -28.26 -1.77
N SER A 9 37.81 -27.51 -1.45
CA SER A 9 37.67 -26.18 -0.82
C SER A 9 37.01 -25.16 -1.76
N TYR A 10 37.34 -25.17 -3.06
CA TYR A 10 36.74 -24.28 -4.05
C TYR A 10 35.27 -24.61 -4.29
N LEU A 11 34.93 -25.91 -4.32
CA LEU A 11 33.56 -26.37 -4.46
C LEU A 11 32.71 -25.97 -3.24
N PHE A 12 33.25 -26.10 -2.02
CA PHE A 12 32.56 -25.66 -0.80
C PHE A 12 32.33 -24.15 -0.76
N ILE A 13 33.31 -23.34 -1.19
CA ILE A 13 33.16 -21.88 -1.28
C ILE A 13 32.10 -21.51 -2.32
N PHE A 14 32.12 -22.16 -3.50
CA PHE A 14 31.13 -21.93 -4.55
C PHE A 14 29.72 -22.32 -4.09
N LEU A 15 29.56 -23.46 -3.41
CA LEU A 15 28.28 -23.89 -2.85
C LEU A 15 27.79 -22.95 -1.73
N ALA A 16 28.69 -22.46 -0.88
CA ALA A 16 28.35 -21.51 0.17
C ALA A 16 27.87 -20.18 -0.40
N VAL A 17 28.54 -19.65 -1.44
CA VAL A 17 28.13 -18.41 -2.13
C VAL A 17 26.81 -18.60 -2.91
N ALA A 18 26.57 -19.79 -3.47
CA ALA A 18 25.30 -20.11 -4.12
C ALA A 18 24.13 -20.27 -3.12
N SER A 19 24.42 -20.63 -1.87
CA SER A 19 23.43 -20.80 -0.80
C SER A 19 22.99 -19.49 -0.12
N VAL A 20 23.52 -18.33 -0.53
CA VAL A 20 23.01 -17.03 -0.08
C VAL A 20 21.62 -16.84 -0.71
N VAL A 21 20.60 -17.30 0.00
CA VAL A 21 19.18 -17.16 -0.32
C VAL A 21 18.90 -15.68 -0.54
N ARG A 22 18.49 -15.31 -1.75
CA ARG A 22 17.82 -14.03 -1.98
C ARG A 22 16.46 -14.15 -1.30
N SER A 23 16.30 -13.41 -0.20
CA SER A 23 14.98 -13.14 0.36
C SER A 23 14.19 -12.47 -0.76
N ASP A 24 13.15 -13.13 -1.26
CA ASP A 24 12.20 -12.49 -2.15
C ASP A 24 11.71 -11.20 -1.46
N ASP A 25 11.67 -10.11 -2.22
CA ASP A 25 11.37 -8.74 -1.79
C ASP A 25 9.88 -8.60 -1.38
N GLU A 26 9.46 -9.28 -0.31
CA GLU A 26 8.11 -9.18 0.25
C GLU A 26 7.98 -7.85 1.01
N CYS A 27 7.33 -6.86 0.39
CA CYS A 27 6.96 -5.61 1.05
C CYS A 27 5.68 -5.78 1.88
N VAL A 28 5.75 -5.41 3.16
CA VAL A 28 4.59 -5.27 4.05
C VAL A 28 4.15 -3.81 4.05
N TYR A 29 2.90 -3.59 3.65
CA TYR A 29 2.23 -2.30 3.69
C TYR A 29 1.41 -2.19 4.97
N THR A 30 1.70 -1.18 5.77
CA THR A 30 0.89 -0.82 6.93
C THR A 30 0.13 0.46 6.60
N VAL A 31 -1.19 0.42 6.74
CA VAL A 31 -2.05 1.58 6.53
C VAL A 31 -2.61 2.03 7.87
N TYR A 32 -2.31 3.26 8.25
CA TYR A 32 -2.91 3.94 9.39
C TYR A 32 -3.93 4.95 8.89
N ILE A 33 -5.14 4.89 9.43
CA ILE A 33 -6.25 5.75 9.01
C ILE A 33 -6.78 6.50 10.22
N ARG A 34 -6.89 7.82 10.11
CA ARG A 34 -7.47 8.65 11.16
C ARG A 34 -8.84 9.17 10.75
N THR A 35 -9.88 8.65 11.41
CA THR A 35 -11.21 9.24 11.39
C THR A 35 -11.19 10.54 12.19
N GLY A 36 -11.83 11.59 11.67
CA GLY A 36 -11.87 12.88 12.36
C GLY A 36 -12.90 12.94 13.48
N SER A 37 -12.63 13.80 14.46
CA SER A 37 -13.45 13.97 15.67
C SER A 37 -14.69 14.85 15.46
N VAL A 38 -15.15 15.00 14.21
CA VAL A 38 -16.38 15.73 13.89
C VAL A 38 -17.60 14.90 14.30
N ILE A 39 -18.71 15.57 14.61
CA ILE A 39 -19.95 14.90 15.02
C ILE A 39 -20.43 13.98 13.89
N LYS A 40 -20.59 12.69 14.20
CA LYS A 40 -20.91 11.62 13.25
C LYS A 40 -19.84 11.44 12.16
N GLY A 41 -18.57 11.67 12.50
CA GLY A 41 -17.45 11.47 11.57
C GLY A 41 -17.17 10.00 11.25
N GLY A 42 -17.77 9.07 11.99
CA GLY A 42 -17.61 7.65 11.80
C GLY A 42 -18.50 7.01 10.73
N THR A 43 -18.18 5.79 10.31
CA THR A 43 -18.98 5.02 9.35
C THR A 43 -19.13 3.52 9.64
N ASP A 44 -20.29 2.95 9.31
CA ASP A 44 -20.55 1.49 9.30
C ASP A 44 -20.51 0.89 7.88
N SER A 45 -20.13 1.69 6.89
CA SER A 45 -20.09 1.28 5.49
C SER A 45 -18.79 0.57 5.14
N LYS A 46 -18.84 -0.33 4.14
CA LYS A 46 -17.65 -0.97 3.59
C LYS A 46 -16.80 0.06 2.86
N MET A 47 -15.64 0.37 3.44
CA MET A 47 -14.69 1.32 2.86
C MET A 47 -13.61 0.63 2.05
N THR A 48 -13.43 1.08 0.80
CA THR A 48 -12.38 0.61 -0.11
C THR A 48 -11.22 1.61 -0.10
N LEU A 49 -10.00 1.12 0.02
CA LEU A 49 -8.78 1.88 -0.24
C LEU A 49 -8.09 1.33 -1.48
N THR A 50 -7.66 2.22 -2.38
CA THR A 50 -6.82 1.85 -3.52
C THR A 50 -5.56 2.69 -3.49
N LEU A 51 -4.40 2.03 -3.47
CA LEU A 51 -3.09 2.66 -3.49
C LEU A 51 -2.44 2.37 -4.84
N TYR A 52 -1.89 3.39 -5.47
CA TYR A 52 -1.13 3.28 -6.71
C TYR A 52 0.28 3.83 -6.52
N ALA A 53 1.24 3.22 -7.19
CA ALA A 53 2.60 3.70 -7.34
C ALA A 53 2.73 4.51 -8.65
N ALA A 54 3.86 5.21 -8.80
CA ALA A 54 4.12 6.08 -9.93
C ALA A 54 4.18 5.35 -11.29
N ASP A 55 4.44 4.05 -11.28
CA ASP A 55 4.43 3.16 -12.45
C ASP A 55 3.02 2.69 -12.85
N GLY A 56 2.00 3.04 -12.07
CA GLY A 56 0.60 2.68 -12.29
C GLY A 56 0.17 1.34 -11.68
N TYR A 57 1.07 0.59 -11.06
CA TYR A 57 0.71 -0.61 -10.29
C TYR A 57 0.13 -0.23 -8.93
N GLY A 58 -0.67 -1.11 -8.33
CA GLY A 58 -1.34 -0.77 -7.09
C GLY A 58 -2.04 -1.93 -6.40
N ILE A 59 -2.44 -1.69 -5.15
CA ILE A 59 -3.25 -2.61 -4.35
C ILE A 59 -4.64 -2.00 -4.13
N ARG A 60 -5.67 -2.82 -4.33
CA ARG A 60 -7.04 -2.47 -3.98
C ARG A 60 -7.51 -3.31 -2.80
N ILE A 61 -7.78 -2.63 -1.70
CA ILE A 61 -8.36 -3.20 -0.48
C ILE A 61 -9.86 -2.96 -0.55
N ASN A 62 -10.64 -4.00 -0.87
CA ASN A 62 -12.08 -3.85 -1.08
C ASN A 62 -12.87 -3.53 0.21
N ASN A 63 -12.39 -4.03 1.35
CA ASN A 63 -12.96 -3.71 2.65
C ASN A 63 -11.85 -3.63 3.69
N LEU A 64 -11.60 -2.42 4.17
CA LEU A 64 -10.57 -2.11 5.18
C LEU A 64 -10.75 -2.89 6.48
N GLU A 65 -11.99 -3.10 6.92
CA GLU A 65 -12.30 -3.83 8.15
C GLU A 65 -11.83 -5.29 8.07
N THR A 66 -12.14 -5.97 6.96
CA THR A 66 -11.77 -7.38 6.76
C THR A 66 -10.33 -7.59 6.29
N TRP A 67 -9.66 -6.53 5.80
CA TRP A 67 -8.27 -6.62 5.34
C TRP A 67 -7.29 -6.87 6.49
N GLY A 68 -7.65 -6.42 7.69
CA GLY A 68 -6.87 -6.60 8.90
C GLY A 68 -6.52 -5.25 9.51
N GLY A 69 -6.79 -5.14 10.81
CA GLY A 69 -6.37 -4.04 11.66
C GLY A 69 -5.89 -4.58 13.00
N LEU A 70 -5.40 -3.68 13.85
CA LEU A 70 -4.82 -4.05 15.16
C LEU A 70 -5.88 -4.38 16.22
N MET A 71 -7.17 -4.15 15.94
CA MET A 71 -8.26 -4.39 16.86
C MET A 71 -8.94 -5.75 16.59
N GLY A 72 -9.42 -6.40 17.64
CA GLY A 72 -10.05 -7.72 17.54
C GLY A 72 -11.40 -7.70 16.80
N PRO A 73 -12.01 -8.89 16.60
CA PRO A 73 -13.27 -9.04 15.86
C PRO A 73 -14.48 -8.32 16.48
N ASP A 74 -14.41 -7.94 17.76
CA ASP A 74 -15.49 -7.28 18.49
C ASP A 74 -15.38 -5.74 18.50
N TYR A 75 -14.47 -5.15 17.71
CA TYR A 75 -14.25 -3.71 17.64
C TYR A 75 -14.88 -3.08 16.40
N ASP A 76 -15.58 -1.96 16.60
CA ASP A 76 -16.08 -1.10 15.52
C ASP A 76 -15.01 -0.05 15.17
N TYR A 77 -14.25 -0.31 14.10
CA TYR A 77 -13.09 0.50 13.69
C TYR A 77 -13.44 1.94 13.31
N PHE A 78 -14.66 2.16 12.81
CA PHE A 78 -15.02 3.39 12.15
C PHE A 78 -16.19 4.11 12.80
N GLU A 79 -16.87 3.52 13.80
CA GLU A 79 -18.02 4.08 14.51
C GLU A 79 -19.27 4.35 13.64
N ARG A 80 -20.41 4.60 14.30
CA ARG A 80 -21.73 4.64 13.67
C ARG A 80 -21.93 5.86 12.75
N GLY A 81 -22.28 5.61 11.48
CA GLY A 81 -22.72 6.64 10.55
C GLY A 81 -22.75 6.18 9.09
N HIS A 82 -23.53 6.87 8.26
CA HIS A 82 -23.56 6.59 6.81
C HIS A 82 -22.45 7.34 6.04
N GLY A 83 -21.82 8.34 6.65
CA GLY A 83 -20.84 9.21 6.01
C GLY A 83 -19.57 9.27 6.84
N TRP A 84 -18.42 9.20 6.17
CA TRP A 84 -17.13 9.10 6.85
C TRP A 84 -16.32 10.37 6.70
N TYR A 85 -15.85 10.94 7.81
CA TYR A 85 -14.91 12.06 7.77
C TYR A 85 -13.49 11.55 8.01
N CYS A 86 -12.70 11.51 6.96
CA CYS A 86 -11.32 11.05 7.02
C CYS A 86 -10.39 12.26 7.15
N ASN A 87 -9.54 12.31 8.19
CA ASN A 87 -8.51 13.33 8.31
C ASN A 87 -7.34 13.00 7.37
N TYR A 88 -6.72 11.84 7.56
CA TYR A 88 -5.58 11.42 6.77
C TYR A 88 -5.42 9.91 6.74
N ILE A 89 -4.67 9.46 5.75
CA ILE A 89 -4.18 8.09 5.61
C ILE A 89 -2.66 8.15 5.56
N GLU A 90 -1.99 7.37 6.39
CA GLU A 90 -0.55 7.19 6.35
C GLU A 90 -0.26 5.77 5.89
N VAL A 91 0.57 5.64 4.86
CA VAL A 91 1.01 4.35 4.32
C VAL A 91 2.49 4.22 4.60
N THR A 92 2.87 3.13 5.27
CA THR A 92 4.26 2.76 5.54
C THR A 92 4.57 1.48 4.79
N THR A 93 5.61 1.49 3.97
CA THR A 93 6.16 0.31 3.31
C THR A 93 7.40 -0.16 4.04
N THR A 94 7.45 -1.45 4.37
CA THR A 94 8.59 -2.09 5.05
C THR A 94 8.95 -3.38 4.35
N GLY A 95 10.24 -3.75 4.29
CA GLY A 95 10.69 -4.99 3.67
C GLY A 95 12.10 -5.38 4.12
N ALA A 96 12.47 -6.65 3.94
CA ALA A 96 13.80 -7.13 4.28
C ALA A 96 14.85 -6.50 3.35
N HIS A 97 15.79 -5.75 3.90
CA HIS A 97 16.82 -5.01 3.14
C HIS A 97 16.27 -3.92 2.18
N ILE A 98 15.00 -3.54 2.32
CA ILE A 98 14.38 -2.45 1.56
C ILE A 98 14.29 -1.23 2.48
N PRO A 99 14.74 -0.04 2.04
CA PRO A 99 14.56 1.18 2.83
C PRO A 99 13.08 1.45 3.06
N CYS A 100 12.72 1.78 4.30
CA CYS A 100 11.34 2.12 4.64
C CYS A 100 10.93 3.43 3.97
N ALA A 101 9.69 3.46 3.49
CA ALA A 101 9.08 4.65 2.91
C ALA A 101 7.74 4.91 3.60
N GLN A 102 7.47 6.19 3.90
CA GLN A 102 6.21 6.61 4.50
C GLN A 102 5.62 7.75 3.68
N GLN A 103 4.33 7.63 3.35
CA GLN A 103 3.59 8.67 2.66
C GLN A 103 2.31 8.98 3.43
N LEU A 104 2.15 10.25 3.79
CA LEU A 104 0.94 10.80 4.37
C LEU A 104 0.06 11.40 3.28
N PHE A 105 -1.21 11.04 3.26
CA PHE A 105 -2.24 11.58 2.38
C PHE A 105 -3.25 12.35 3.23
N THR A 106 -3.20 13.67 3.17
CA THR A 106 -4.16 14.53 3.89
C THR A 106 -5.48 14.53 3.12
N VAL A 107 -6.55 14.03 3.75
CA VAL A 107 -7.89 13.94 3.16
C VAL A 107 -8.76 15.11 3.63
N GLU A 108 -8.95 15.28 4.94
CA GLU A 108 -9.74 16.34 5.59
C GLU A 108 -11.12 16.58 4.95
N GLN A 109 -11.82 15.50 4.60
CA GLN A 109 -13.03 15.56 3.79
C GLN A 109 -14.08 14.54 4.23
N TRP A 110 -15.36 14.89 4.07
CA TRP A 110 -16.45 13.92 4.09
C TRP A 110 -16.43 13.05 2.83
N ILE A 111 -16.57 11.75 3.05
CA ILE A 111 -16.83 10.71 2.05
C ILE A 111 -18.29 10.30 2.27
N ALA A 112 -19.19 11.13 1.76
CA ALA A 112 -20.64 11.07 2.01
C ALA A 112 -21.41 11.88 0.98
N LEU A 113 -22.67 11.52 0.71
CA LEU A 113 -23.56 12.27 -0.20
C LEU A 113 -24.42 13.33 0.49
N ASP A 114 -24.49 13.32 1.81
CA ASP A 114 -25.31 14.25 2.61
C ASP A 114 -24.48 15.39 3.23
N ARG A 115 -23.16 15.35 3.07
CA ARG A 115 -22.21 16.35 3.57
C ARG A 115 -21.31 16.80 2.44
N SER A 116 -21.01 18.10 2.39
CA SER A 116 -20.05 18.66 1.43
C SER A 116 -18.69 17.95 1.56
N PRO A 117 -18.04 17.56 0.44
CA PRO A 117 -18.32 17.93 -0.95
C PRO A 117 -19.32 17.04 -1.70
N TYR A 118 -20.09 16.19 -1.00
CA TYR A 118 -21.09 15.29 -1.59
C TYR A 118 -20.51 14.20 -2.48
N GLU A 119 -19.29 13.76 -2.15
CA GLU A 119 -18.53 12.77 -2.89
C GLU A 119 -18.36 11.50 -2.06
N LEU A 120 -18.47 10.33 -2.69
CA LEU A 120 -18.21 9.02 -2.06
C LEU A 120 -16.76 8.56 -2.23
N THR A 121 -15.90 9.43 -2.77
CA THR A 121 -14.47 9.13 -2.96
C THR A 121 -13.63 10.36 -2.67
N ALA A 122 -12.41 10.13 -2.19
CA ALA A 122 -11.38 11.15 -2.10
C ALA A 122 -10.12 10.61 -2.77
N ILE A 123 -9.62 11.31 -3.77
CA ILE A 123 -8.41 10.94 -4.52
C ILE A 123 -7.30 11.93 -4.17
N ARG A 124 -6.11 11.40 -3.89
CA ARG A 124 -4.91 12.19 -3.64
C ARG A 124 -3.79 11.65 -4.52
N ASP A 125 -3.23 12.54 -5.34
CA ASP A 125 -2.10 12.23 -6.22
C ASP A 125 -0.92 13.11 -5.82
N TYR A 126 0.13 12.47 -5.33
CA TYR A 126 1.38 13.11 -4.93
C TYR A 126 2.53 12.73 -5.88
N CYS A 127 2.23 12.08 -7.01
CA CYS A 127 3.24 11.79 -8.01
C CYS A 127 3.80 13.11 -8.54
N SER A 128 5.13 13.28 -8.44
CA SER A 128 5.78 14.43 -9.05
C SER A 128 5.57 14.32 -10.55
N ALA A 129 4.90 15.29 -11.16
CA ALA A 129 4.96 15.46 -12.61
C ALA A 129 6.43 15.69 -12.96
N SER A 130 7.12 14.64 -13.42
CA SER A 130 8.51 14.75 -13.82
C SER A 130 8.59 15.84 -14.89
N ASN A 131 9.30 16.93 -14.59
CA ASN A 131 9.52 18.02 -15.53
C ASN A 131 10.24 17.47 -16.76
N GLY A 132 9.45 17.16 -17.79
CA GLY A 132 9.90 16.53 -19.02
C GLY A 132 8.72 16.13 -19.87
N GLY A 133 7.88 17.13 -20.20
CA GLY A 133 6.84 17.12 -21.23
C GLY A 133 6.18 15.79 -21.54
N ASP A 134 4.95 15.59 -21.06
CA ASP A 134 3.90 15.10 -21.95
C ASP A 134 2.50 15.34 -21.37
N VAL A 135 1.72 15.99 -22.23
CA VAL A 135 0.28 16.24 -22.23
C VAL A 135 -0.52 15.12 -21.57
N GLY A 136 -1.49 15.49 -20.72
CA GLY A 136 -2.37 14.59 -20.01
C GLY A 136 -2.75 13.33 -20.80
N ARG A 137 -2.37 12.17 -20.28
CA ARG A 137 -2.81 10.89 -20.85
C ARG A 137 -3.94 10.30 -19.99
N LYS A 138 -5.12 10.61 -20.51
CA LYS A 138 -6.41 9.97 -20.35
C LYS A 138 -6.34 8.47 -19.98
N MET A 139 -7.26 8.14 -19.08
CA MET A 139 -7.68 6.82 -18.62
C MET A 139 -7.85 5.78 -19.73
N LEU A 140 -7.37 4.56 -19.47
CA LEU A 140 -7.91 3.34 -20.07
C LEU A 140 -8.21 2.32 -18.96
N LYS A 141 -9.48 1.93 -18.88
CA LYS A 141 -10.01 0.88 -17.99
C LYS A 141 -9.56 -0.48 -18.54
N GLY A 142 -8.70 -1.20 -17.83
CA GLY A 142 -8.33 -2.58 -18.14
C GLY A 142 -9.11 -3.55 -17.26
N GLY A 143 -10.10 -4.24 -17.84
CA GLY A 143 -10.73 -5.39 -17.20
C GLY A 143 -9.88 -6.65 -17.35
N GLY A 144 -10.01 -7.57 -16.39
CA GLY A 144 -9.63 -8.97 -16.55
C GLY A 144 -8.38 -9.45 -15.80
N ASN A 145 -8.63 -10.34 -14.83
CA ASN A 145 -7.76 -11.35 -14.21
C ASN A 145 -6.31 -10.99 -13.82
N GLY A 146 -6.18 -10.63 -12.54
CA GLY A 146 -5.12 -11.01 -11.60
C GLY A 146 -3.74 -11.39 -12.16
N SER A 147 -2.80 -10.47 -12.04
CA SER A 147 -1.37 -10.75 -11.91
C SER A 147 -0.77 -9.66 -11.01
N TYR A 148 -0.18 -10.10 -9.90
CA TYR A 148 0.42 -9.27 -8.86
C TYR A 148 1.93 -9.06 -9.15
N VAL A 149 2.54 -8.13 -8.39
CA VAL A 149 4.00 -7.89 -8.17
C VAL A 149 4.73 -7.22 -9.38
N ARG A 150 5.67 -6.24 -9.27
CA ARG A 150 6.72 -5.91 -8.29
C ARG A 150 7.06 -4.40 -8.33
N ASP A 151 7.67 -3.93 -7.23
CA ASP A 151 8.46 -2.70 -7.06
C ASP A 151 7.71 -1.36 -6.90
N ALA A 152 7.22 -1.12 -5.67
CA ALA A 152 6.84 0.22 -5.21
C ALA A 152 7.51 0.54 -3.87
N ALA A 153 8.76 1.01 -3.91
CA ALA A 153 9.24 1.96 -2.93
C ALA A 153 8.76 3.33 -3.39
N MET A 154 8.11 4.09 -2.50
CA MET A 154 7.70 5.46 -2.77
C MET A 154 8.91 6.34 -3.08
#